data_AF-A0A9P2E1H5-F1
#
_entry.id   AF-A0A9P2E1H5-F1
#
_cell.length_a   1.000
_cell.length_b   1.000
_cell.length_c   1.000
_cell.angle_alpha   90.00
_cell.angle_beta   90.00
_cell.angle_gamma   90.00
#
_symmetry.space_group_name_H-M   'P 1'
#
loop_
_entity.id
_entity.type
_entity.pdbx_description
1 polymer ?
#
loop_
_entity_poly.entity_id
_entity_poly.type
_entity_poly.pdbx_seq_one_letter_code
_entity_poly.pdbx_strand_id
1 'polypeptide(L)' 'FSLILPFVIITTILIVLMLLTPIGHSGMFLILLSVHFGMSFSDFTHIKKLWKMPKNCFIESAERGFSVLISD' A
#
# COMPACT_ATOMS: atom_id res chain seq x y z
N PHE A 1 -1.36 3.12 -9.83
CA PHE A 1 -0.28 3.96 -9.26
C PHE A 1 -0.66 4.62 -7.95
N SER A 2 -1.86 5.21 -7.83
CA SER A 2 -2.27 5.95 -6.62
C SER A 2 -2.19 5.18 -5.29
N LEU A 3 -2.35 3.84 -5.30
CA LEU A 3 -2.30 3.02 -4.07
C LEU A 3 -0.87 2.66 -3.63
N ILE A 4 0.09 2.55 -4.56
CA ILE A 4 1.46 2.08 -4.26
C ILE A 4 2.36 3.25 -3.86
N LEU A 5 2.14 4.42 -4.47
CA LEU A 5 2.96 5.61 -4.25
C LEU A 5 3.04 6.04 -2.77
N PRO A 6 1.94 6.18 -2.00
CA PRO A 6 2.02 6.60 -0.61
C PRO A 6 2.76 5.58 0.26
N PHE A 7 2.60 4.29 -0.02
CA PHE A 7 3.30 3.22 0.70
C PHE A 7 4.83 3.34 0.57
N VAL A 8 5.34 3.51 -0.66
CA VAL A 8 6.78 3.62 -0.94
C VAL A 8 7.36 4.88 -0.31
N ILE A 9 6.64 6.00 -0.34
CA ILE A 9 7.10 7.25 0.26
C ILE A 9 7.18 7.13 1.78
N ILE A 10 6.16 6.56 2.43
CA ILE A 10 6.14 6.44 3.90
C ILE A 10 7.21 5.44 4.36
N THR A 11 7.36 4.29 3.69
CA THR A 11 8.43 3.32 4.03
C THR A 11 9.82 3.91 3.86
N THR A 12 10.10 4.64 2.78
CA THR A 12 11.41 5.26 2.56
C THR A 12 11.74 6.32 3.62
N ILE A 13 10.77 7.17 3.98
CA ILE A 13 10.93 8.15 5.07
C ILE A 13 11.23 7.46 6.40
N LEU A 14 10.49 6.40 6.73
CA LEU A 14 10.69 5.62 7.96
C LEU A 14 12.08 4.99 8.04
N ILE A 15 12.58 4.42 6.94
CA ILE A 15 13.91 3.81 6.86
C ILE A 15 15.00 4.89 6.98
N VAL A 16 14.86 6.01 6.29
CA VAL A 16 15.82 7.12 6.39
C VAL A 16 15.88 7.69 7.80
N LEU A 17 14.71 7.88 8.44
CA LEU A 17 14.64 8.37 9.81
C LEU A 17 15.22 7.36 10.81
N MET A 18 14.99 6.07 10.59
CA MET A 18 15.62 4.99 11.37
C MET A 18 17.15 5.04 11.28
N LEU A 19 17.73 5.34 10.11
CA LEU A 19 19.19 5.41 9.93
C LEU A 19 19.82 6.69 10.50
N LEU A 20 19.09 7.82 10.49
CA LEU A 20 19.58 9.10 11.00
C LEU A 20 19.48 9.22 12.54
N THR A 21 18.59 8.45 13.17
CA THR A 21 18.33 8.55 14.61
C THR A 21 19.32 7.66 15.40
N PRO A 22 19.86 8.11 16.55
CA PRO A 22 20.73 7.29 17.38
C PRO A 22 20.07 5.97 17.82
N ILE A 23 20.91 4.92 17.94
CA ILE A 23 20.55 3.50 18.11
C ILE A 23 19.52 3.23 19.23
N GLY A 24 19.41 4.10 20.24
CA GLY A 24 18.48 3.96 21.36
C GLY A 24 16.98 3.93 21.00
N HIS A 25 16.57 4.45 19.83
CA HIS A 25 15.17 4.46 19.39
C HIS A 25 14.84 3.47 18.26
N SER A 26 15.80 2.63 17.86
CA SER A 26 15.68 1.73 16.68
C SER A 26 14.49 0.77 16.75
N GLY A 27 14.14 0.27 17.95
CA GLY A 27 13.03 -0.67 18.13
C GLY A 27 11.65 -0.06 17.83
N MET A 28 11.46 1.24 18.10
CA MET A 28 10.18 1.92 17.84
C MET A 28 9.93 2.07 16.34
N PHE A 29 10.98 2.32 15.56
CA PHE A 29 10.90 2.38 14.10
C PHE A 29 10.52 1.03 13.49
N LEU A 30 11.02 -0.09 14.03
CA LEU A 30 10.63 -1.43 13.58
C LEU A 30 9.16 -1.74 13.86
N ILE A 31 8.65 -1.34 15.03
CA ILE A 31 7.23 -1.49 15.36
C ILE A 31 6.37 -0.63 14.43
N LEU A 32 6.74 0.64 14.23
CA LEU A 32 6.01 1.55 13.36
C LEU A 32 6.02 1.07 11.90
N LEU A 33 7.15 0.52 11.44
CA LEU A 33 7.27 -0.09 10.12
C LEU A 33 6.35 -1.32 10.01
N SER A 34 6.36 -2.22 10.99
CA SER A 34 5.47 -3.40 11.01
C SER A 34 3.99 -3.01 10.95
N VAL A 35 3.57 -2.00 11.72
CA VAL A 35 2.20 -1.47 11.71
C VAL A 35 1.86 -0.87 10.35
N HIS A 36 2.76 -0.09 9.75
CA HIS A 36 2.58 0.47 8.41
C HIS A 36 2.41 -0.60 7.33
N PHE A 37 3.22 -1.67 7.38
CA PHE A 37 3.09 -2.83 6.49
C PHE A 37 1.76 -3.56 6.70
N GLY A 38 1.32 -3.73 7.94
CA GLY A 38 0.04 -4.36 8.27
C GLY A 38 -1.16 -3.59 7.73
N MET A 39 -1.17 -2.27 7.91
CA MET A 39 -2.25 -1.40 7.39
C MET A 39 -2.31 -1.40 5.86
N SER A 40 -1.14 -1.40 5.21
CA SER A 40 -1.03 -1.36 3.74
C SER A 40 -1.28 -2.72 3.07
N PHE A 41 -1.44 -3.80 3.85
CA PHE A 41 -1.75 -5.14 3.34
C PHE A 41 -3.07 -5.19 2.55
N SER A 42 -4.06 -4.41 2.98
CA SER A 42 -5.33 -4.27 2.27
C SER A 42 -5.13 -3.71 0.87
N ASP A 43 -4.27 -2.69 0.72
CA ASP A 43 -3.96 -2.07 -0.56
C ASP A 43 -3.28 -3.04 -1.53
N PHE A 44 -2.34 -3.87 -1.05
CA PHE A 44 -1.72 -4.92 -1.87
C PHE A 44 -2.73 -5.95 -2.37
N THR A 45 -3.73 -6.27 -1.55
CA THR A 45 -4.81 -7.18 -1.95
C THR A 45 -5.66 -6.57 -3.07
N HIS A 46 -5.92 -5.27 -3.02
CA HIS A 46 -6.61 -4.53 -4.09
C HIS A 46 -5.77 -4.49 -5.37
N ILE A 47 -4.49 -4.16 -5.26
CA ILE A 47 -3.55 -4.14 -6.40
C ILE A 47 -3.47 -5.52 -7.06
N LYS A 48 -3.42 -6.61 -6.28
CA LYS A 48 -3.38 -7.97 -6.80
C LYS A 48 -4.65 -8.34 -7.57
N LYS A 49 -5.81 -7.86 -7.12
CA LYS A 49 -7.08 -8.02 -7.85
C LYS A 49 -7.06 -7.22 -9.16
N LEU A 50 -6.65 -5.95 -9.10
CA LEU A 50 -6.44 -5.08 -10.26
C LEU A 50 -5.49 -5.68 -11.30
N TRP A 51 -4.41 -6.33 -10.87
CA TRP A 51 -3.43 -6.91 -11.78
C TRP A 51 -3.93 -8.18 -12.49
N LYS A 52 -4.92 -8.86 -11.91
CA LYS A 52 -5.61 -10.00 -12.53
C LYS A 52 -6.75 -9.58 -13.46
N MET A 53 -7.08 -8.29 -13.55
CA MET A 53 -8.17 -7.82 -14.41
C MET A 53 -7.75 -7.79 -15.90
N PRO A 54 -8.68 -8.10 -16.82
CA PRO A 54 -8.43 -7.96 -18.25
C PRO A 54 -8.25 -6.48 -18.62
N LYS A 55 -7.43 -6.21 -19.65
CA LYS A 55 -6.97 -4.86 -20.04
C LYS A 55 -8.08 -3.88 -20.47
N ASN A 56 -9.31 -4.36 -20.67
CA ASN A 56 -10.49 -3.59 -21.10
C ASN A 56 -11.59 -3.64 -20.03
N CYS A 57 -11.27 -3.22 -18.81
CA CYS A 57 -12.25 -3.15 -17.72
C CYS A 57 -12.34 -1.76 -17.13
N PHE A 58 -13.57 -1.26 -17.01
CA PHE A 58 -13.89 -0.10 -16.19
C PHE A 58 -13.98 -0.52 -14.72
N ILE A 59 -13.34 0.23 -13.85
CA ILE A 59 -13.38 0.02 -12.40
C ILE A 59 -14.32 1.07 -11.82
N GLU A 60 -15.49 0.63 -11.37
CA GLU A 60 -16.47 1.49 -10.72
C GLU A 60 -16.40 1.31 -9.20
N SER A 61 -16.37 2.41 -8.45
CA SER A 61 -16.31 2.39 -6.99
C SER A 61 -17.74 2.22 -6.44
N ALA A 62 -18.11 1.00 -6.09
CA ALA A 62 -19.40 0.69 -5.47
C ALA A 62 -19.30 0.80 -3.93
N GLU A 63 -20.44 1.02 -3.26
CA GLU A 63 -20.53 1.14 -1.78
C GLU A 63 -19.94 -0.04 -0.99
N ARG A 64 -19.73 -1.20 -1.62
CA ARG A 64 -19.17 -2.41 -0.99
C ARG A 64 -17.86 -2.90 -1.62
N GLY A 65 -17.19 -2.08 -2.41
CA GLY A 65 -15.88 -2.41 -3.02
C GLY A 65 -15.75 -1.95 -4.46
N PHE A 66 -14.85 -2.58 -5.21
CA PHE A 66 -14.62 -2.25 -6.62
C PHE A 66 -15.39 -3.22 -7.51
N SER A 67 -16.29 -2.69 -8.35
CA SER A 67 -16.98 -3.46 -9.38
C SER A 67 -16.20 -3.38 -10.69
N VAL A 68 -15.99 -4.53 -11.30
CA VAL A 68 -15.21 -4.66 -12.53
C VAL A 68 -16.19 -4.83 -13.69
N LEU A 69 -16.38 -3.77 -14.48
CA LEU A 69 -17.20 -3.77 -15.68
C LEU A 69 -16.32 -4.14 -16.87
N ILE A 70 -16.57 -5.30 -17.45
CA ILE A 70 -15.96 -5.71 -18.72
C ILE A 70 -16.77 -5.02 -19.82
N SER A 71 -16.12 -4.14 -20.57
CA SER A 71 -16.71 -3.57 -21.78
C SER A 71 -16.54 -4.59 -22.90
N ASP A 72 -17.65 -5.15 -23.39
CA ASP A 72 -17.73 -6.00 -24.58
C ASP A 72 -17.16 -5.30 -25.83
#